data_AF-B6HG39-F1
#
_entry.id   AF-B6HG39-F1
#
_cell.length_a   1.000
_cell.length_b   1.000
_cell.length_c   1.000
_cell.angle_alpha   90.00
_cell.angle_beta   90.00
_cell.angle_gamma   90.00
#
_symmetry.space_group_name_H-M   'P 1'
#
loop_
_entity.id
_entity.type
_entity.pdbx_description
1 polymer ?
#
loop_
_entity_poly.entity_id
_entity_poly.type
_entity_poly.pdbx_seq_one_letter_code
_entity_poly.pdbx_strand_id
1 'polypeptide(L)' 'MTSSSKCTAPVCSNSAKTAKMPGVRCPNCLAQGKEIWVIPGKNCHICHTPCA' A
#
# COMPACT_ATOMS: atom_id res chain seq x y z
N MET A 1 25.89 13.77 -37.41
CA MET A 1 24.84 12.82 -37.83
C MET A 1 25.22 11.50 -37.19
N THR A 2 24.73 11.10 -36.02
CA THR A 2 23.42 10.53 -35.62
C THR A 2 23.77 9.85 -34.28
N SER A 3 22.97 9.70 -33.23
CA SER A 3 21.55 9.90 -32.95
C SER A 3 21.50 9.96 -31.42
N SER A 4 20.95 11.03 -30.85
CA SER A 4 19.64 10.97 -30.21
C SER A 4 19.55 9.94 -29.11
N SER A 5 19.90 10.40 -27.91
CA SER A 5 19.16 10.13 -26.69
C SER A 5 17.66 10.02 -26.98
N LYS A 6 16.98 9.03 -26.41
CA LYS A 6 15.70 9.15 -25.68
C LYS A 6 15.42 7.85 -24.96
N CYS A 7 15.56 7.93 -23.65
CA CYS A 7 15.11 6.94 -22.68
C CYS A 7 13.66 6.56 -22.98
N THR A 8 13.39 5.26 -23.12
CA THR A 8 12.03 4.73 -23.08
C THR A 8 11.89 3.97 -21.77
N ALA A 9 11.17 4.54 -20.82
CA ALA A 9 10.62 3.85 -19.66
C ALA A 9 9.14 4.24 -19.57
N PRO A 10 8.27 3.48 -18.90
CA PRO A 10 8.19 2.03 -18.76
C PRO A 10 6.75 1.54 -19.12
N VAL A 11 6.59 0.35 -19.71
CA VAL A 11 5.26 -0.26 -19.93
C VAL A 11 5.10 -1.49 -19.05
N CYS A 12 4.30 -1.28 -18.00
CA CYS A 12 3.26 -2.14 -17.45
C CYS A 12 3.56 -3.58 -16.99
N SER A 13 2.92 -3.84 -15.84
CA SER A 13 2.32 -5.14 -15.49
C SER A 13 3.29 -6.20 -14.98
N ASN A 14 3.98 -5.85 -13.90
CA ASN A 14 4.41 -6.86 -12.94
C ASN A 14 3.19 -7.34 -12.14
N SER A 15 2.35 -8.16 -12.78
CA SER A 15 1.33 -8.99 -12.14
C SER A 15 1.99 -10.16 -11.41
N ALA A 16 2.91 -9.86 -10.51
CA ALA A 16 3.41 -10.81 -9.53
C ALA A 16 3.04 -10.20 -8.20
N LYS A 17 2.04 -10.79 -7.55
CA LYS A 17 1.60 -10.50 -6.20
C LYS A 17 2.83 -10.34 -5.32
N THR A 18 3.29 -9.10 -5.16
CA THR A 18 4.15 -8.76 -4.04
C THR A 18 3.32 -9.22 -2.86
N ALA A 19 3.84 -10.16 -2.08
CA ALA A 19 3.34 -10.44 -0.75
C ALA A 19 3.53 -9.16 0.08
N LYS A 20 2.70 -8.14 -0.21
CA LYS A 20 2.60 -6.90 0.53
C LYS A 20 1.90 -7.35 1.79
N MET A 21 2.73 -7.54 2.83
CA MET A 21 2.38 -7.69 4.23
C MET A 21 0.88 -7.41 4.44
N PRO A 22 0.06 -8.41 4.82
CA PRO A 22 -1.41 -8.32 4.79
C PRO A 22 -1.95 -7.41 5.89
N GLY A 23 -1.37 -6.22 6.07
CA GLY A 23 -1.90 -5.22 6.97
C GLY A 23 -3.23 -4.72 6.42
N VAL A 24 -4.26 -4.77 7.24
CA VAL A 24 -5.53 -4.10 6.96
C VAL A 24 -5.41 -2.65 7.44
N ARG A 25 -5.84 -1.68 6.63
CA ARG A 25 -5.90 -0.28 7.09
C ARG A 25 -7.06 -0.12 8.05
N CYS A 26 -6.82 0.49 9.20
CA CYS A 26 -7.91 0.78 10.13
C CYS A 26 -8.88 1.80 9.51
N PRO A 27 -10.16 1.47 9.27
CA PRO A 27 -11.12 2.38 8.62
C PRO A 27 -11.43 3.61 9.48
N ASN A 28 -11.42 3.43 10.80
CA ASN A 28 -11.73 4.49 11.76
C ASN A 28 -10.60 5.54 11.81
N CYS A 29 -9.35 5.08 11.81
CA CYS A 29 -8.19 5.97 11.73
C CYS A 29 -8.10 6.63 10.35
N LEU A 30 -8.42 5.92 9.28
CA LEU A 30 -8.45 6.48 7.93
C LEU A 30 -9.46 7.62 7.83
N ALA A 31 -10.64 7.48 8.44
CA ALA A 31 -11.65 8.54 8.52
C ALA A 31 -11.15 9.79 9.28
N GLN A 32 -10.22 9.61 10.21
CA GLN A 32 -9.56 10.71 10.93
C GLN A 32 -8.35 11.29 10.17
N GLY A 33 -8.03 10.78 8.98
CA GLY A 33 -6.86 11.18 8.20
C GLY A 33 -5.54 10.55 8.68
N LYS A 34 -5.59 9.52 9.52
CA LYS A 34 -4.42 8.79 10.00
C LYS A 34 -4.32 7.44 9.29
N GLU A 35 -3.29 7.28 8.47
CA GLU A 35 -3.04 6.01 7.79
C GLU A 35 -2.30 5.03 8.70
N ILE A 36 -3.06 4.14 9.34
CA ILE A 36 -2.54 3.12 10.26
C ILE A 36 -2.79 1.74 9.70
N TRP A 37 -1.71 0.98 9.60
CA TRP A 37 -1.71 -0.41 9.17
C TRP A 37 -1.78 -1.32 10.38
N VAL A 38 -2.79 -2.19 10.38
CA VAL A 38 -3.12 -3.07 11.49
C VAL A 38 -2.86 -4.51 11.07
N ILE A 39 -2.34 -5.31 12.01
CA ILE A 39 -2.21 -6.76 11.81
C ILE A 39 -3.62 -7.35 11.80
N PRO A 40 -4.02 -8.07 10.74
CA PRO A 40 -5.34 -8.68 10.63
C PRO A 40 -5.56 -9.67 11.77
N GLY A 41 -6.76 -9.63 12.37
CA GLY A 41 -7.08 -10.41 13.57
C GLY A 41 -6.61 -9.76 14.88
N LYS A 42 -6.04 -8.56 14.84
CA LYS A 42 -5.70 -7.74 16.01
C LYS A 42 -6.43 -6.39 15.97
N ASN A 43 -6.61 -5.80 17.15
CA ASN A 43 -7.14 -4.45 17.28
C ASN A 43 -6.11 -3.42 16.81
N CYS A 44 -6.59 -2.31 16.25
CA CYS A 44 -5.75 -1.17 15.90
C CYS A 44 -5.02 -0.64 17.13
N HIS A 45 -3.71 -0.42 17.07
CA HIS A 45 -2.94 0.06 18.21
C HIS A 45 -3.29 1.49 18.66
N ILE A 46 -3.96 2.28 17.80
CA ILE A 46 -4.25 3.70 18.08
C ILE A 46 -5.68 3.90 18.61
N CYS A 47 -6.67 3.30 17.96
CA CYS A 47 -8.08 3.46 18.34
C CYS A 47 -8.69 2.20 18.97
N HIS A 48 -7.91 1.11 19.07
CA HIS A 48 -8.33 -0.19 19.60
C HIS A 48 -9.53 -0.82 18.88
N THR A 49 -9.91 -0.28 17.73
CA THR A 49 -11.00 -0.81 16.89
C THR A 49 -10.57 -2.15 16.28
N PRO A 50 -11.41 -3.20 16.34
CA PRO A 50 -11.13 -4.47 15.68
C PRO A 50 -11.06 -4.24 14.17
N CYS A 51 -9.90 -4.53 13.57
CA CYS A 51 -9.70 -4.45 12.13
C CYS A 51 -9.53 -5.89 11.63
N ALA A 52 -10.60 -6.42 11.03
CA ALA A 52 -10.63 -7.73 10.40
C ALA A 52 -10.47 -7.59 8.89
#